data_AF-A0A3M2SIC7-F1
#
_entry.id   AF-A0A3M2SIC7-F1
#
_cell.length_a   1.000
_cell.length_b   1.000
_cell.length_c   1.000
_cell.angle_alpha   90.00
_cell.angle_beta   90.00
_cell.angle_gamma   90.00
#
_symmetry.space_group_name_H-M   'P 1'
#
loop_
_entity.id
_entity.type
_entity.pdbx_description
1 polymer ?
#
loop_
_entity_poly.entity_id
_entity_poly.type
_entity_poly.pdbx_seq_one_letter_code
_entity_poly.pdbx_strand_id
1 'polypeptide(L)'
;MKTIKGPGLFLAQFVGPQAPFDSFGAITAWAADCGYLGVQVPSGAEALIDLDLAATSTTYCDDLQGQANGLAITELSAHIQ
;
A
#
# COMPACT_ATOMS: atom_id res chain seq x y z
N MET A 1 -16.29 8.51 17.68
CA MET A 1 -16.45 7.61 16.52
C MET A 1 -17.01 8.28 15.25
N LYS A 2 -17.03 9.62 15.13
CA LYS A 2 -17.49 10.27 13.87
C LYS A 2 -16.39 10.41 12.80
N THR A 3 -15.14 10.06 13.12
CA THR A 3 -13.95 10.28 12.28
C THR A 3 -13.29 8.99 11.79
N ILE A 4 -13.73 7.81 12.26
CA ILE A 4 -13.22 6.52 11.75
C ILE A 4 -13.77 6.33 10.34
N LYS A 5 -12.87 6.26 9.36
CA LYS A 5 -13.23 6.15 7.93
C LYS A 5 -13.45 4.71 7.47
N GLY A 6 -13.03 3.73 8.25
CA GLY A 6 -13.23 2.30 8.01
C GLY A 6 -11.96 1.49 8.28
N PRO A 7 -11.94 0.21 7.87
CA PRO A 7 -10.84 -0.72 8.14
C PRO A 7 -9.61 -0.41 7.28
N GLY A 8 -8.44 -0.42 7.93
CA GLY A 8 -7.13 -0.36 7.27
C GLY A 8 -6.39 -1.69 7.38
N LEU A 9 -5.54 -2.01 6.41
CA LEU A 9 -4.73 -3.23 6.37
C LEU A 9 -3.23 -2.92 6.37
N PHE A 10 -2.44 -3.66 7.15
CA PHE A 10 -0.99 -3.58 7.08
C PHE A 10 -0.41 -4.60 6.10
N LEU A 11 0.12 -4.13 4.97
CA LEU A 11 0.55 -5.01 3.87
C LEU A 11 1.78 -5.87 4.20
N ALA A 12 2.63 -5.45 5.14
CA ALA A 12 3.83 -6.20 5.51
C ALA A 12 3.52 -7.60 6.07
N GLN A 13 2.30 -7.82 6.57
CA GLN A 13 1.87 -9.12 7.08
C GLN A 13 1.64 -10.16 5.96
N PHE A 14 1.50 -9.70 4.71
CA PHE A 14 1.09 -10.52 3.57
C PHE A 14 2.09 -10.52 2.43
N VAL A 15 2.85 -9.43 2.25
CA VAL A 15 3.80 -9.27 1.14
C VAL A 15 4.75 -10.46 1.03
N GLY A 16 4.91 -10.97 -0.19
CA GLY A 16 5.69 -12.17 -0.46
C GLY A 16 5.88 -12.43 -1.95
N PRO A 17 6.64 -13.47 -2.33
CA PRO A 17 7.03 -13.69 -3.73
C PRO A 17 5.92 -14.31 -4.61
N GLN A 18 4.69 -14.46 -4.09
CA GLN A 18 3.61 -15.17 -4.77
C GLN A 18 2.40 -14.25 -4.95
N ALA A 19 1.84 -14.21 -6.15
CA ALA A 19 0.59 -13.51 -6.43
C ALA A 19 -0.55 -13.98 -5.50
N PRO A 20 -1.42 -13.07 -5.03
CA PRO A 20 -1.45 -11.64 -5.36
C PRO A 20 -0.54 -10.76 -4.47
N PHE A 21 0.35 -11.34 -3.65
CA PHE A 21 1.12 -10.62 -2.63
C PHE A 21 2.48 -10.10 -3.09
N ASP A 22 2.78 -10.23 -4.38
CA ASP A 22 4.07 -9.95 -5.02
C ASP A 22 4.15 -8.61 -5.74
N SER A 23 3.07 -7.84 -5.78
CA SER A 23 3.03 -6.52 -6.39
C SER A 23 1.99 -5.61 -5.76
N PHE A 24 2.23 -4.29 -5.81
CA PHE A 24 1.33 -3.29 -5.21
C PHE A 24 -0.10 -3.35 -5.77
N GLY A 25 -0.24 -3.42 -7.09
CA GLY A 25 -1.56 -3.46 -7.72
C GLY A 25 -2.34 -4.73 -7.38
N ALA A 26 -1.69 -5.90 -7.36
CA ALA A 26 -2.38 -7.16 -7.06
C ALA A 26 -2.81 -7.25 -5.58
N ILE A 27 -1.92 -6.85 -4.66
CA ILE A 27 -2.22 -6.95 -3.22
C ILE A 27 -3.29 -5.94 -2.80
N THR A 28 -3.32 -4.75 -3.40
CA THR A 28 -4.34 -3.75 -3.13
C THR A 28 -5.68 -4.11 -3.77
N ALA A 29 -5.70 -4.78 -4.93
CA ALA A 29 -6.93 -5.33 -5.49
C ALA A 29 -7.53 -6.38 -4.55
N TRP A 30 -6.72 -7.33 -4.06
CA TRP A 30 -7.15 -8.31 -3.07
C TRP A 30 -7.65 -7.67 -1.77
N ALA A 31 -6.96 -6.63 -1.27
CA ALA A 31 -7.40 -5.92 -0.07
C ALA A 31 -8.74 -5.19 -0.27
N ALA A 32 -8.99 -4.62 -1.45
CA ALA A 32 -10.27 -4.01 -1.79
C ALA A 32 -11.39 -5.04 -1.85
N ASP A 33 -11.14 -6.21 -2.45
CA ASP A 33 -12.11 -7.33 -2.48
C ASP A 33 -12.44 -7.85 -1.07
N CYS A 34 -11.50 -7.75 -0.12
CA CYS A 34 -11.74 -8.08 1.29
C CYS A 34 -12.54 -7.02 2.06
N GLY A 35 -12.79 -5.84 1.47
CA GLY A 35 -13.56 -4.75 2.09
C GLY A 35 -12.73 -3.75 2.90
N TYR A 36 -11.39 -3.74 2.74
CA TYR A 36 -10.56 -2.70 3.32
C TYR A 36 -10.78 -1.36 2.59
N LEU A 37 -10.54 -0.24 3.29
CA LEU A 37 -10.65 1.11 2.72
C LEU A 37 -9.30 1.85 2.71
N GLY A 38 -8.28 1.30 3.34
CA GLY A 38 -6.93 1.84 3.31
C GLY A 38 -5.86 0.81 3.60
N VAL A 39 -4.63 1.14 3.24
CA VAL A 39 -3.46 0.28 3.40
C VAL A 39 -2.29 1.06 4.00
N GLN A 40 -1.60 0.42 4.93
CA GLN A 40 -0.29 0.82 5.44
C GLN A 40 0.77 0.06 4.62
N VAL A 41 1.69 0.80 3.99
CA VAL A 41 2.67 0.26 3.04
C VAL A 41 4.04 0.18 3.70
N PRO A 42 4.71 -0.99 3.74
CA PRO A 42 6.07 -1.09 4.23
C PRO A 42 7.05 -0.43 3.27
N SER A 43 7.78 0.58 3.75
CA SER A 43 8.69 1.39 2.91
C SER A 43 9.95 0.65 2.46
N GLY A 44 10.27 -0.49 3.08
CA GLY A 44 11.37 -1.37 2.68
C GLY A 44 10.97 -2.50 1.71
N ALA A 45 9.70 -2.57 1.29
CA ALA A 45 9.26 -3.58 0.34
C ALA A 45 9.31 -3.02 -1.09
N GLU A 46 10.42 -3.22 -1.79
CA GLU A 46 10.63 -2.74 -3.18
C GLU A 46 9.56 -3.24 -4.17
N ALA A 47 8.95 -4.39 -3.88
CA ALA A 47 7.81 -4.91 -4.66
C ALA A 47 6.53 -4.05 -4.56
N LEU A 48 6.44 -3.21 -3.52
CA LEU A 48 5.28 -2.38 -3.22
C LEU A 48 5.53 -0.89 -3.45
N ILE A 49 6.74 -0.41 -3.18
CA ILE A 49 7.10 1.00 -3.29
C ILE A 49 8.61 1.16 -3.57
N ASP A 50 8.95 2.08 -4.46
CA ASP A 50 10.29 2.64 -4.60
C ASP A 50 10.37 3.89 -3.72
N LEU A 51 11.00 3.77 -2.57
CA LEU A 51 11.03 4.82 -1.55
C LEU A 51 11.84 6.05 -2.00
N ASP A 52 12.94 5.83 -2.72
CA ASP A 52 13.81 6.92 -3.19
C ASP A 52 13.10 7.74 -4.27
N LEU A 53 12.36 7.07 -5.15
CA LEU A 53 11.55 7.75 -6.14
C LEU A 53 10.35 8.46 -5.50
N ALA A 54 9.69 7.85 -4.51
CA ALA A 54 8.63 8.49 -3.75
C ALA A 54 9.08 9.78 -3.04
N ALA A 55 10.32 9.82 -2.56
CA ALA A 55 10.89 10.99 -1.89
C ALA A 55 11.11 12.18 -2.84
N THR A 56 11.26 11.93 -4.14
CA THR A 56 11.70 12.95 -5.11
C THR A 56 10.71 13.23 -6.24
N SER A 57 9.67 12.41 -6.40
CA SER A 57 8.70 12.51 -7.50
C SER A 57 7.26 12.48 -7.00
N THR A 58 6.60 13.65 -7.04
CA THR A 58 5.16 13.75 -6.76
C THR A 58 4.34 12.94 -7.77
N THR A 59 4.74 12.94 -9.05
CA THR A 59 4.07 12.14 -10.09
C THR A 59 4.09 10.65 -9.75
N TYR A 60 5.22 10.13 -9.24
CA TYR A 60 5.28 8.74 -8.81
C TYR A 60 4.31 8.43 -7.67
N CYS A 61 4.21 9.33 -6.68
CA CYS A 61 3.26 9.17 -5.58
C CYS A 61 1.80 9.18 -6.07
N ASP A 62 1.47 10.04 -7.04
CA ASP A 62 0.13 10.08 -7.66
C ASP A 62 -0.16 8.80 -8.45
N ASP A 63 0.82 8.31 -9.22
CA ASP A 63 0.73 7.05 -9.97
C ASP A 63 0.59 5.85 -9.05
N LEU A 64 1.33 5.82 -7.94
CA LEU A 64 1.23 4.78 -6.91
C LEU A 64 -0.16 4.81 -6.27
N GLN A 65 -0.66 5.98 -5.89
CA GLN A 65 -2.02 6.11 -5.35
C GLN A 65 -3.09 5.71 -6.38
N GLY A 66 -2.86 5.96 -7.67
CA GLY A 66 -3.73 5.49 -8.76
C GLY A 66 -3.77 3.96 -8.90
N GLN A 67 -2.71 3.27 -8.51
CA GLN A 67 -2.62 1.80 -8.52
C GLN A 67 -3.22 1.12 -7.28
N ALA A 68 -3.59 1.89 -6.25
CA ALA A 68 -4.09 1.34 -4.98
C ALA A 68 -5.53 0.81 -5.05
N ASN A 69 -6.12 0.65 -6.24
CA ASN A 69 -7.48 0.11 -6.46
C ASN A 69 -8.56 0.83 -5.63
N GLY A 70 -8.45 2.15 -5.49
CA GLY A 70 -9.39 2.98 -4.73
C GLY A 70 -9.17 2.97 -3.21
N LEU A 71 -8.20 2.21 -2.70
CA LEU A 71 -7.79 2.24 -1.31
C LEU A 71 -6.94 3.49 -1.03
N ALA A 72 -7.11 4.07 0.16
CA ALA A 72 -6.23 5.13 0.62
C ALA A 72 -4.88 4.56 1.10
N ILE A 73 -3.75 5.11 0.65
CA ILE A 73 -2.47 4.87 1.32
C ILE A 73 -2.47 5.70 2.61
N THR A 74 -2.55 5.04 3.76
CA THR A 74 -2.75 5.73 5.05
C THR A 74 -1.44 6.10 5.74
N GLU A 75 -0.40 5.30 5.53
CA GLU A 75 0.89 5.41 6.23
C GLU A 75 1.99 4.62 5.50
N LEU A 76 3.24 5.06 5.65
CA LEU A 76 4.44 4.28 5.36
C LEU A 76 5.05 3.74 6.67
N SER A 77 5.32 2.44 6.75
CA SER A 77 5.97 1.84 7.94
C SER A 77 7.45 1.56 7.69
N ALA A 78 8.33 1.97 8.62
CA ALA A 78 9.79 1.87 8.50
C ALA A 78 10.45 1.04 9.63
N HIS A 79 9.78 0.01 10.14
CA HIS A 79 10.23 -0.74 11.31
C HIS A 79 11.58 -1.45 11.14
N ILE A 80 11.93 -1.82 9.91
CA ILE A 80 13.24 -2.37 9.52
C ILE A 80 13.59 -1.69 8.20
N GLN A 81 14.68 -0.92 8.19
CA GLN A 81 15.28 -0.31 7.00
C GLN A 81 16.72 -0.79 6.88
#